data_AF-A0A090X0Y3-F1
#
_entry.id   AF-A0A090X0Y3-F1
#
_cell.length_a   1.000
_cell.length_b   1.000
_cell.length_c   1.000
_cell.angle_alpha   90.00
_cell.angle_beta   90.00
_cell.angle_gamma   90.00
#
_symmetry.space_group_name_H-M   'P 1'
#
loop_
_entity.id
_entity.type
_entity.pdbx_description
1 polymer ?
#
loop_
_entity_poly.entity_id
_entity_poly.type
_entity_poly.pdbx_seq_one_letter_code
_entity_poly.pdbx_strand_id
1 'polypeptide(L)' 'MLGLTFANESDYDLIQEDDTFNFTDLNAFAPDKQLTLEVVHADGSKDVIKLNHTYNDAQIDWYNEGSALNLIKKENGA' A
#
# COMPACT_ATOMS: atom_id res chain seq x y z
N MET A 1 5.41 -6.79 -1.78
CA MET A 1 5.39 -6.46 -0.33
C MET A 1 5.40 -4.95 -0.21
N LEU A 2 4.44 -4.37 0.52
CA LEU A 2 4.33 -2.92 0.76
C LEU A 2 4.57 -2.63 2.25
N GLY A 3 5.61 -1.89 2.57
CA GLY A 3 5.91 -1.38 3.90
C GLY A 3 5.22 -0.04 4.08
N LEU A 4 4.11 -0.05 4.82
CA LEU A 4 3.27 1.12 5.06
C LEU A 4 3.19 1.38 6.57
N THR A 5 2.97 2.63 6.92
CA THR A 5 2.80 3.08 8.31
C THR A 5 1.50 3.85 8.43
N PHE A 6 0.84 3.78 9.58
CA PHE A 6 -0.36 4.57 9.82
C PHE A 6 -0.02 6.06 9.86
N ALA A 7 -0.82 6.89 9.22
CA ALA A 7 -0.68 8.33 9.34
C ALA A 7 -1.08 8.82 10.74
N ASN A 8 -2.02 8.12 11.36
CA ASN A 8 -2.42 8.31 12.73
C ASN A 8 -2.33 6.97 13.47
N GLU A 9 -1.54 6.91 14.55
CA GLU A 9 -1.30 5.67 15.29
C GLU A 9 -2.58 5.06 15.87
N SER A 10 -3.55 5.90 16.27
CA SER A 10 -4.85 5.44 16.79
C SER A 10 -5.72 4.74 15.74
N ASP A 11 -5.41 4.88 14.44
CA ASP A 11 -6.15 4.16 13.40
C ASP A 11 -5.91 2.64 13.49
N TYR A 12 -4.83 2.21 14.18
CA TYR A 12 -4.62 0.80 14.49
C TYR A 12 -5.75 0.20 15.33
N ASP A 13 -6.33 0.99 16.25
CA ASP A 13 -7.40 0.53 17.14
C ASP A 13 -8.73 0.30 16.39
N LEU A 14 -8.86 0.81 15.17
CA LEU A 14 -10.02 0.60 14.30
C LEU A 14 -9.98 -0.77 13.60
N ILE A 15 -8.82 -1.42 13.58
CA ILE A 15 -8.61 -2.67 12.83
C ILE A 15 -8.98 -3.88 13.68
N GLN A 16 -9.79 -4.76 13.10
CA GLN A 16 -10.24 -6.03 13.66
C GLN A 16 -9.64 -7.22 12.89
N GLU A 17 -9.65 -8.41 13.50
CA GLU A 17 -8.99 -9.61 12.97
C GLU A 17 -9.64 -10.14 11.67
N ASP A 18 -10.94 -9.92 11.52
CA ASP A 18 -11.76 -10.41 10.40
C ASP A 18 -12.00 -9.35 9.30
N ASP A 19 -11.32 -8.20 9.39
CA ASP A 19 -11.48 -7.11 8.44
C ASP A 19 -10.89 -7.43 7.06
N THR A 20 -11.57 -6.92 6.04
CA THR A 20 -11.05 -6.93 4.66
C THR A 20 -10.42 -5.59 4.32
N PHE A 21 -9.17 -5.64 3.86
CA PHE A 21 -8.36 -4.48 3.53
C PHE A 21 -8.37 -4.20 2.03
N ASN A 22 -8.93 -3.05 1.63
CA ASN A 22 -8.99 -2.61 0.24
C ASN A 22 -8.13 -1.35 0.04
N PHE A 23 -7.20 -1.39 -0.91
CA PHE A 23 -6.50 -0.18 -1.34
C PHE A 23 -7.25 0.48 -2.48
N THR A 24 -7.68 1.73 -2.28
CA THR A 24 -8.51 2.44 -3.28
C THR A 24 -7.69 3.25 -4.29
N ASP A 25 -6.44 3.58 -3.96
CA ASP A 25 -5.57 4.49 -4.72
C ASP A 25 -4.20 3.90 -5.07
N LEU A 26 -4.06 2.58 -4.97
CA LEU A 26 -2.81 1.86 -5.26
C LEU A 26 -2.36 2.01 -6.73
N ASN A 27 -3.31 2.21 -7.64
CA ASN A 27 -3.04 2.48 -9.06
C ASN A 27 -2.37 3.85 -9.29
N ALA A 28 -2.48 4.76 -8.34
CA ALA A 28 -1.94 6.11 -8.39
C ALA A 28 -0.84 6.29 -7.33
N PHE A 29 -0.15 5.20 -6.99
CA PHE A 29 0.96 5.14 -6.07
C PHE A 29 2.16 5.93 -6.63
N ALA A 30 2.64 6.89 -5.84
CA ALA A 30 3.68 7.84 -6.22
C ALA A 30 4.46 8.28 -4.96
N PRO A 31 5.71 8.76 -5.09
CA PRO A 31 6.44 9.32 -3.97
C PRO A 31 5.66 10.48 -3.32
N ASP A 32 5.84 10.65 -2.01
CA ASP A 32 5.20 11.69 -1.19
C ASP A 32 3.66 11.70 -1.21
N LYS A 33 3.02 10.65 -1.73
CA LYS A 33 1.57 10.53 -1.81
C LYS A 33 1.05 9.44 -0.90
N GLN A 34 0.31 9.82 0.13
CA GLN A 34 -0.34 8.86 1.02
C GLN A 34 -1.25 7.90 0.27
N LEU A 35 -1.29 6.66 0.76
CA LEU A 35 -2.24 5.65 0.31
C LEU A 35 -3.48 5.64 1.21
N THR A 36 -4.58 5.17 0.65
CA THR A 36 -5.88 5.10 1.31
C THR A 36 -6.28 3.63 1.44
N LEU A 37 -6.38 3.22 2.70
CA LEU A 37 -6.83 1.88 3.09
C LEU A 37 -8.29 1.96 3.53
N GLU A 38 -9.17 1.30 2.79
CA GLU A 38 -10.54 1.05 3.20
C GLU A 38 -10.56 -0.28 3.97
N VAL A 39 -10.89 -0.21 5.25
CA VAL A 39 -11.09 -1.36 6.14
C VAL A 39 -12.58 -1.67 6.13
N VAL A 40 -12.94 -2.88 5.71
CA VAL A 40 -14.33 -3.34 5.67
C VAL A 40 -14.53 -4.37 6.76
N HIS A 41 -15.35 -4.04 7.74
CA HIS A 41 -15.67 -4.90 8.87
C HIS A 41 -16.66 -5.99 8.50
N ALA A 42 -16.71 -7.05 9.30
CA ALA A 42 -17.63 -8.17 9.07
C ALA A 42 -19.12 -7.78 9.14
N ASP A 43 -19.46 -6.70 9.85
CA ASP A 43 -20.82 -6.14 9.89
C ASP A 43 -21.15 -5.26 8.66
N GLY A 44 -20.18 -5.04 7.77
CA GLY A 44 -20.29 -4.22 6.57
C GLY A 44 -20.03 -2.73 6.79
N SER A 45 -19.74 -2.30 8.02
CA SER A 45 -19.22 -0.95 8.28
C SER A 45 -17.82 -0.79 7.71
N LYS A 46 -17.40 0.47 7.50
CA LYS A 46 -16.14 0.77 6.84
C LYS A 46 -15.43 1.93 7.49
N ASP A 47 -14.13 1.77 7.66
CA ASP A 47 -13.21 2.83 8.05
C ASP A 47 -12.22 3.14 6.93
N VAL A 48 -11.86 4.42 6.81
CA VAL A 48 -10.92 4.90 5.79
C VAL A 48 -9.68 5.45 6.49
N ILE A 49 -8.60 4.71 6.38
CA ILE A 49 -7.33 4.97 7.04
C ILE A 49 -6.33 5.53 6.02
N LYS A 50 -5.57 6.54 6.44
CA LYS A 50 -4.46 7.09 5.64
C LYS A 50 -3.15 6.43 6.04
N LEU A 51 -2.39 6.01 5.03
CA LEU A 51 -1.11 5.32 5.21
C LEU A 51 0.03 6.14 4.59
N ASN A 52 1.10 6.27 5.35
CA ASN A 52 2.36 6.86 4.94
C ASN A 52 3.33 5.80 4.41
N HIS A 53 4.21 6.22 3.51
CA HIS A 53 5.32 5.42 3.04
C HIS A 53 6.54 6.30 2.71
N THR A 54 7.71 5.67 2.60
CA THR A 54 8.97 6.32 2.22
C THR A 54 9.49 5.82 0.87
N TYR A 55 8.62 5.21 0.07
CA TYR A 55 8.97 4.72 -1.26
C TYR A 55 9.35 5.86 -2.22
N ASN A 56 10.48 5.69 -2.89
CA ASN A 56 10.89 6.50 -4.04
C ASN A 56 10.46 5.84 -5.35
N ASP A 57 10.60 6.55 -6.48
CA ASP A 57 10.18 6.06 -7.80
C ASP A 57 10.75 4.68 -8.13
N ALA A 58 12.05 4.46 -7.90
CA ALA A 58 12.70 3.18 -8.21
C ALA A 58 12.12 2.01 -7.40
N GLN A 59 11.77 2.23 -6.13
CA GLN A 59 11.14 1.18 -5.31
C GLN A 59 9.68 0.94 -5.70
N ILE A 60 8.98 1.98 -6.18
CA ILE A 60 7.63 1.85 -6.74
C ILE A 60 7.68 1.04 -8.03
N ASP A 61 8.68 1.25 -8.87
CA ASP A 61 8.90 0.44 -10.08
C ASP A 61 9.21 -1.02 -9.75
N TRP A 62 10.01 -1.29 -8.71
CA TRP A 62 10.21 -2.66 -8.21
C TRP A 62 8.93 -3.31 -7.74
N TYR A 63 8.03 -2.54 -7.12
CA TYR A 63 6.72 -3.03 -6.73
C TYR A 63 5.86 -3.35 -7.96
N ASN A 64 5.82 -2.47 -8.96
CA ASN A 64 5.04 -2.66 -10.19
C ASN A 64 5.51 -3.88 -11.00
N GLU A 65 6.82 -4.14 -11.04
CA GLU A 65 7.39 -5.33 -11.70
C GLU A 65 7.35 -6.60 -10.81
N GLY A 66 6.79 -6.49 -9.61
CA GLY A 66 6.67 -7.58 -8.63
C GLY A 66 7.96 -7.93 -7.88
N SER A 67 9.13 -7.48 -8.36
CA SER A 67 10.39 -7.47 -7.60
C SER A 67 11.45 -6.59 -8.28
N ALA A 68 12.45 -6.14 -7.50
CA ALA A 68 13.62 -5.46 -8.05
C ALA A 68 14.38 -6.33 -9.08
N LEU A 69 14.43 -7.65 -8.87
CA LEU A 69 15.06 -8.59 -9.79
C LEU A 69 14.34 -8.68 -11.13
N ASN A 70 13.00 -8.55 -11.14
CA ASN A 70 12.22 -8.54 -12.39
C ASN A 70 12.49 -7.27 -13.19
N LEU A 71 12.58 -6.10 -12.52
CA LEU A 71 12.97 -4.86 -13.19
C LEU A 71 14.37 -4.98 -13.80
N ILE A 72 15.35 -5.46 -13.04
CA ILE A 72 16.72 -5.68 -13.52
C ILE A 72 16.75 -6.67 -14.70
N LYS A 73 15.92 -7.72 -14.69
CA LYS A 73 15.82 -8.68 -15.82
C LYS A 73 15.22 -8.02 -17.07
N LYS A 74 14.23 -7.14 -16.91
CA LYS A 74 13.60 -6.39 -18.00
C LYS A 74 14.56 -5.35 -18.59
N GLU A 75 15.28 -4.62 -17.75
CA GLU A 75 16.26 -3.62 -18.17
C GLU A 75 17.50 -4.25 -18.83
N ASN A 76 17.94 -5.41 -18.35
CA ASN A 76 19.12 -6.12 -18.89
C ASN A 76 18.82 -7.04 -20.06
N GLY A 77 17.58 -7.08 -20.57
CA GLY A 77 17.17 -7.71 -21.83
C GLY A 77 18.08 -8.84 -22.35
N ALA A 78 17.89 -10.04 -21.80
CA ALA A 78 18.10 -11.30 -22.51
C ALA A 78 16.75 -11.99 -22.66
#